data_AF-A0A854DM63-F1
#
_entry.id   AF-A0A854DM63-F1
#
_cell.length_a   1.000
_cell.length_b   1.000
_cell.length_c   1.000
_cell.angle_alpha   90.00
_cell.angle_beta   90.00
_cell.angle_gamma   90.00
#
_symmetry.space_group_name_H-M   'P 1'
#
loop_
_entity.id
_entity.type
_entity.pdbx_description
1 polymer ?
#
loop_
_entity_poly.entity_id
_entity_poly.type
_entity_poly.pdbx_seq_one_letter_code
_entity_poly.pdbx_strand_id
1 'polypeptide(L)' 'MFPTLLHARTEIEQWRREYNEDRPKKAIGGMTPVAYAQQLANSDIISPGL' A
#
# COMPACT_ATOMS: atom_id res chain seq x y z
N MET A 1 -13.35 4.54 20.06
CA MET A 1 -12.88 3.76 21.22
C MET A 1 -12.83 2.31 20.78
N PHE A 2 -11.69 1.62 20.91
CA PHE A 2 -11.63 0.19 20.57
C PHE A 2 -11.94 -0.64 21.84
N PRO A 3 -12.91 -1.56 21.82
CA PRO A 3 -13.30 -2.30 23.02
C PRO A 3 -12.23 -3.28 23.51
N THR A 4 -11.34 -3.74 22.62
CA THR A 4 -10.23 -4.65 22.93
C THR A 4 -9.04 -4.37 22.01
N LEU A 5 -7.84 -4.82 22.42
CA LEU A 5 -6.63 -4.76 21.58
C LEU A 5 -6.79 -5.57 20.28
N LEU A 6 -7.50 -6.70 20.34
CA LEU A 6 -7.78 -7.51 19.15
C LEU A 6 -8.61 -6.72 18.14
N HIS A 7 -9.67 -6.05 18.59
CA HIS A 7 -10.49 -5.22 17.73
C HIS A 7 -9.70 -4.06 17.12
N ALA A 8 -8.87 -3.38 17.92
CA ALA A 8 -7.96 -2.35 17.39
C ALA A 8 -7.02 -2.89 16.30
N ARG A 9 -6.44 -4.08 16.51
CA ARG A 9 -5.55 -4.71 15.54
C ARG A 9 -6.30 -5.05 14.24
N THR A 10 -7.51 -5.59 14.34
CA THR A 10 -8.33 -5.93 13.17
C THR A 10 -8.70 -4.69 12.37
N GLU A 11 -9.15 -3.61 13.01
CA GLU A 11 -9.50 -2.38 12.29
C GLU A 11 -8.28 -1.73 11.63
N ILE A 12 -7.11 -1.72 12.31
CA ILE A 12 -5.88 -1.20 11.72
C ILE A 12 -5.45 -2.02 10.50
N GLU A 13 -5.51 -3.35 10.56
CA GLU A 13 -5.16 -4.20 9.41
C GLU A 13 -6.15 -4.04 8.26
N GLN A 14 -7.43 -3.88 8.56
CA GLN A 14 -8.46 -3.58 7.56
C GLN A 14 -8.15 -2.25 6.85
N TRP A 15 -7.88 -1.19 7.62
CA TRP A 15 -7.52 0.12 7.08
C TRP A 15 -6.23 0.08 6.27
N ARG A 16 -5.24 -0.70 6.72
CA ARG A 16 -3.98 -0.89 6.00
C ARG A 16 -4.23 -1.49 4.63
N ARG A 17 -5.08 -2.51 4.52
CA ARG A 17 -5.46 -3.13 3.24
C ARG A 17 -6.19 -2.14 2.35
N GLU A 18 -7.26 -1.51 2.83
CA GLU A 18 -8.03 -0.56 2.03
C GLU A 18 -7.17 0.59 1.48
N TYR A 19 -6.28 1.13 2.32
CA TYR A 19 -5.41 2.22 1.89
C TYR A 19 -4.39 1.78 0.85
N ASN A 20 -3.77 0.60 1.04
CA ASN A 20 -2.66 0.14 0.24
C ASN A 20 -3.09 -0.59 -1.04
N GLU A 21 -4.22 -1.29 -1.00
CA GLU A 21 -4.67 -2.21 -2.06
C GLU A 21 -5.85 -1.61 -2.85
N ASP A 22 -6.78 -0.91 -2.20
CA ASP A 22 -8.05 -0.54 -2.86
C ASP A 22 -8.14 0.93 -3.28
N ARG A 23 -7.39 1.82 -2.62
CA ARG A 23 -7.51 3.27 -2.82
C ARG A 23 -6.44 3.81 -3.78
N PRO A 24 -6.76 4.04 -5.07
CA PRO A 24 -5.85 4.66 -6.00
C PRO A 24 -5.51 6.09 -5.57
N LYS A 25 -4.25 6.49 -5.75
CA LYS A 25 -3.73 7.80 -5.34
C LYS A 25 -3.29 8.59 -6.56
N LYS A 26 -3.88 9.77 -6.73
CA LYS A 26 -3.55 10.67 -7.86
C LYS A 26 -2.06 11.05 -7.92
N ALA A 27 -1.40 11.14 -6.76
CA ALA A 27 0.02 11.49 -6.67
C ALA A 27 0.96 10.43 -7.29
N ILE A 28 0.54 9.16 -7.36
CA ILE A 28 1.32 8.06 -7.97
C ILE A 28 0.62 7.57 -9.25
N GLY A 29 0.20 8.51 -10.08
CA GLY A 29 -0.41 8.20 -11.38
C GLY A 29 -1.77 7.51 -11.31
N GLY A 30 -2.49 7.62 -10.18
CA GLY A 30 -3.75 6.92 -9.98
C GLY A 30 -3.60 5.45 -9.64
N MET A 31 -2.40 4.99 -9.28
CA MET A 31 -2.15 3.63 -8.83
C MET A 31 -2.44 3.46 -7.33
N THR A 32 -2.65 2.23 -6.92
CA THR A 32 -2.69 1.87 -5.49
C THR A 32 -1.25 1.81 -4.97
N PRO A 33 -1.00 2.09 -3.68
CA PRO A 33 0.35 2.01 -3.12
C PRO A 33 1.06 0.67 -3.39
N VAL A 34 0.34 -0.45 -3.37
CA VAL A 34 0.91 -1.77 -3.71
C VAL A 34 1.33 -1.86 -5.17
N ALA A 35 0.48 -1.42 -6.11
CA ALA A 35 0.82 -1.44 -7.53
C ALA A 35 2.04 -0.56 -7.83
N TYR A 36 2.14 0.60 -7.18
CA TYR A 36 3.28 1.49 -7.32
C TYR A 36 4.57 0.87 -6.76
N ALA A 37 4.52 0.23 -5.59
CA ALA A 37 5.68 -0.48 -5.04
C ALA A 37 6.15 -1.64 -5.93
N GLN A 38 5.22 -2.38 -6.54
CA GLN A 38 5.54 -3.43 -7.52
C GLN A 38 6.20 -2.84 -8.78
N GLN A 39 5.69 -1.71 -9.29
CA GLN A 39 6.30 -1.03 -10.42
C GLN A 39 7.72 -0.55 -10.09
N LEU A 40 7.94 0.02 -8.90
CA LEU A 40 9.27 0.43 -8.45
C LEU A 40 10.22 -0.78 -8.37
N ALA A 41 9.81 -1.87 -7.73
CA ALA A 41 10.64 -3.08 -7.65
C ALA A 41 11.02 -3.62 -9.04
N ASN A 42 10.10 -3.58 -10.01
CA ASN A 42 10.39 -3.99 -11.39
C ASN A 42 11.26 -2.98 -12.14
N SER A 43 11.12 -1.68 -11.86
CA SER A 43 11.92 -0.62 -12.49
C SER A 43 13.36 -0.61 -11.96
N ASP A 44 13.53 -0.83 -10.65
CA ASP A 44 14.83 -0.96 -9.99
C ASP A 44 15.61 -2.19 -10.49
N ILE A 45 14.91 -3.29 -10.84
CA ILE A 45 15.52 -4.47 -11.47
C ILE A 45 15.98 -4.17 -12.91
N ILE A 46 15.30 -3.28 -13.64
CA ILE A 46 15.60 -2.95 -15.04
C ILE A 46 16.66 -1.83 -15.18
N SER A 47 16.99 -1.13 -14.08
CA SER A 47 18.13 -0.19 -14.06
C SER A 47 19.31 -0.75 -13.25
N PRO A 48 20.07 -1.73 -13.76
CA PRO A 48 21.42 -1.95 -13.27
C PRO A 48 22.25 -0.75 -13.72
N GLY A 49 22.38 0.26 -12.85
CA GLY A 49 23.41 1.31 -12.89
C GLY A 49 23.65 2.00 -14.23
N LEU A 50 23.14 3.23 -14.35
CA LEU A 50 23.84 4.24 -15.16
C LEU A 50 25.19 4.58 -14.52
#